data_AF-N9V9G8-F1
#
_entry.id   AF-N9V9G8-F1
#
_cell.length_a   1.000
_cell.length_b   1.000
_cell.length_c   1.000
_cell.angle_alpha   90.00
_cell.angle_beta   90.00
_cell.angle_gamma   90.00
#
_symmetry.space_group_name_H-M   'P 1'
#
loop_
_entity.id
_entity.type
_entity.pdbx_description
1 polymer ?
#
loop_
_entity_poly.entity_id
_entity_poly.type
_entity_poly.pdbx_seq_one_letter_code
_entity_poly.pdbx_strand_id
1 'polypeptide(L)'
;MPRIVLVSLLHQLSHRFPHYANELLVKQMESHGGRLWVAPLGSADVKALRQAAGTRLMHELADLKTGWSPVSPEAQSRDEGIVALAQYDEELLGNLEHYWRIPEKINSPISDNLFELRREVVDEAMPRLLKGWQQGLEARLKALLTVARGGEDQLVFVEIECAYWLRSRLCDEAGIELVWPEIAG
;
A
#
# COMPACT_ATOMS: atom_id res chain seq x y z
N MET A 1 -21.61 10.62 4.14
CA MET A 1 -20.56 9.76 4.71
C MET A 1 -19.35 9.92 3.83
N PRO A 2 -18.20 10.37 4.34
CA PRO A 2 -16.98 10.51 3.55
C PRO A 2 -16.54 9.15 3.00
N ARG A 3 -16.15 9.13 1.75
CA ARG A 3 -15.62 7.95 1.06
C ARG A 3 -14.10 7.97 1.10
N ILE A 4 -13.48 6.85 1.43
CA ILE A 4 -12.03 6.66 1.32
C ILE A 4 -11.77 5.55 0.31
N VAL A 5 -11.13 5.90 -0.80
CA VAL A 5 -10.64 4.94 -1.79
C VAL A 5 -9.17 4.66 -1.51
N LEU A 6 -8.82 3.41 -1.20
CA LEU A 6 -7.43 2.98 -0.97
C LEU A 6 -6.87 2.20 -2.16
N VAL A 7 -5.94 2.83 -2.87
CA VAL A 7 -5.26 2.26 -4.03
C VAL A 7 -3.85 1.84 -3.63
N SER A 8 -3.53 0.57 -3.87
CA SER A 8 -2.21 0.01 -3.64
C SER A 8 -1.23 0.43 -4.74
N LEU A 9 -0.05 0.84 -4.34
CA LEU A 9 1.12 1.13 -5.17
C LEU A 9 2.04 -0.09 -5.12
N LEU A 10 2.47 -0.55 -6.29
CA LEU A 10 3.34 -1.73 -6.38
C LEU A 10 4.81 -1.39 -6.08
N HIS A 11 5.20 -0.11 -6.14
CA HIS A 11 6.54 0.34 -5.78
C HIS A 11 7.64 -0.51 -6.45
N GLN A 12 8.39 -1.30 -5.68
CA GLN A 12 9.49 -2.15 -6.17
C GLN A 12 8.99 -3.34 -7.00
N LEU A 13 7.74 -3.75 -6.83
CA LEU A 13 7.13 -4.87 -7.56
C LEU A 13 6.60 -4.46 -8.94
N SER A 14 6.47 -3.15 -9.22
CA SER A 14 5.89 -2.63 -10.47
C SER A 14 6.47 -3.25 -11.75
N HIS A 15 7.79 -3.47 -11.79
CA HIS A 15 8.47 -4.08 -12.94
C HIS A 15 8.04 -5.53 -13.23
N ARG A 16 7.54 -6.27 -12.24
CA ARG A 16 7.06 -7.65 -12.39
C ARG A 16 5.61 -7.72 -12.85
N PHE A 17 4.83 -6.64 -12.66
CA PHE A 17 3.39 -6.62 -12.89
C PHE A 17 2.97 -5.45 -13.79
N PRO A 18 3.38 -5.45 -15.07
CA PRO A 18 3.20 -4.31 -15.98
C PRO A 18 1.73 -4.01 -16.31
N HIS A 19 0.80 -4.94 -16.08
CA HIS A 19 -0.63 -4.74 -16.30
C HIS A 19 -1.26 -3.76 -15.31
N TYR A 20 -0.60 -3.50 -14.18
CA TYR A 20 -0.99 -2.47 -13.23
C TYR A 20 -0.26 -1.17 -13.53
N ALA A 21 -0.54 -0.63 -14.71
CA ALA A 21 0.21 0.47 -15.29
C ALA A 21 -0.12 1.82 -14.65
N ASN A 22 0.82 2.77 -14.73
CA ASN A 22 0.66 4.11 -14.16
C ASN A 22 -0.56 4.84 -14.72
N GLU A 23 -0.93 4.58 -15.97
CA GLU A 23 -2.11 5.15 -16.63
C GLU A 23 -3.41 4.81 -15.88
N LEU A 24 -3.51 3.61 -15.29
CA LEU A 24 -4.66 3.20 -14.49
C LEU A 24 -4.74 4.00 -13.18
N LEU A 25 -3.60 4.20 -12.52
CA LEU A 25 -3.50 5.00 -11.30
C LEU A 25 -3.85 6.47 -11.56
N VAL A 26 -3.37 7.01 -12.69
CA VAL A 26 -3.67 8.38 -13.11
C VAL A 26 -5.15 8.55 -13.42
N LYS A 27 -5.77 7.61 -14.16
CA LYS A 27 -7.23 7.65 -14.42
C LYS A 27 -8.04 7.65 -13.12
N GLN A 28 -7.66 6.82 -12.14
CA GLN A 28 -8.31 6.83 -10.82
C GLN A 28 -8.20 8.20 -10.16
N MET A 29 -7.01 8.81 -10.17
CA MET A 29 -6.78 10.14 -9.62
C MET A 29 -7.61 11.24 -10.31
N GLU A 30 -7.66 11.23 -11.64
CA GLU A 30 -8.40 12.20 -12.44
C GLU A 30 -9.92 12.10 -12.22
N SER A 31 -10.43 10.88 -11.98
CA SER A 31 -11.84 10.64 -11.71
C SER A 31 -12.29 11.03 -10.30
N HIS A 32 -11.35 11.21 -9.36
CA HIS A 32 -11.65 11.54 -7.97
C HIS A 32 -11.61 13.05 -7.72
N GLY A 33 -12.64 13.63 -7.09
CA GLY A 33 -12.71 15.07 -6.80
C GLY A 33 -12.22 15.50 -5.41
N GLY A 34 -12.06 14.57 -4.47
CA GLY A 34 -11.71 14.87 -3.07
C GLY A 34 -10.21 15.01 -2.80
N ARG A 35 -9.81 14.88 -1.53
CA ARG A 35 -8.41 14.98 -1.10
C ARG A 35 -7.57 13.85 -1.68
N LEU A 36 -6.36 14.20 -2.12
CA LEU A 36 -5.37 13.22 -2.59
C LEU A 36 -4.29 13.00 -1.55
N TRP A 37 -3.97 11.74 -1.30
CA TRP A 37 -2.86 11.30 -0.47
C TRP A 37 -1.93 10.39 -1.25
N VAL A 38 -0.63 10.57 -1.08
CA VAL A 38 0.40 9.69 -1.66
C VAL A 38 1.42 9.28 -0.62
N ALA A 39 1.88 8.04 -0.74
CA ALA A 39 3.07 7.58 -0.04
C ALA A 39 4.30 8.45 -0.40
N PRO A 40 5.22 8.72 0.53
CA PRO A 40 6.41 9.54 0.29
C PRO A 40 7.52 8.75 -0.45
N LEU A 41 7.16 8.03 -1.52
CA LEU A 41 8.07 7.23 -2.32
C LEU A 41 8.65 8.00 -3.51
N GLY A 42 9.88 7.65 -3.87
CA GLY A 42 10.55 8.14 -5.09
C GLY A 42 10.30 7.28 -6.33
N SER A 43 9.30 6.39 -6.29
CA SER A 43 9.00 5.38 -7.30
C SER A 43 8.34 5.97 -8.55
N ALA A 44 8.36 5.19 -9.65
CA ALA A 44 7.87 5.64 -10.95
C ALA A 44 6.36 5.95 -10.93
N ASP A 45 5.57 5.18 -10.19
CA ASP A 45 4.14 5.37 -9.99
C ASP A 45 3.83 6.70 -9.27
N VAL A 46 4.49 6.99 -8.14
CA VAL A 46 4.30 8.27 -7.42
C VAL A 46 4.76 9.46 -8.26
N LYS A 47 5.83 9.33 -9.04
CA LYS A 47 6.27 10.37 -9.98
C LYS A 47 5.22 10.63 -11.06
N ALA A 48 4.65 9.57 -11.65
CA ALA A 48 3.60 9.69 -12.66
C ALA A 48 2.34 10.36 -12.09
N LEU A 49 1.91 9.96 -10.89
CA LEU A 49 0.78 10.59 -10.18
C LEU A 49 1.01 12.08 -9.93
N ARG A 50 2.18 12.45 -9.41
CA ARG A 50 2.54 13.87 -9.17
C ARG A 50 2.60 14.68 -10.45
N GLN A 51 3.14 14.11 -11.53
CA GLN A 51 3.18 14.76 -12.83
C GLN A 51 1.77 15.01 -13.37
N ALA A 52 0.90 14.01 -13.30
CA ALA A 52 -0.48 14.12 -13.78
C ALA A 52 -1.35 15.03 -12.90
N ALA A 53 -1.07 15.13 -11.59
CA ALA A 53 -1.81 16.00 -10.68
C ALA A 53 -1.65 17.49 -11.03
N GLY A 54 -0.56 17.87 -11.70
CA GLY A 54 -0.29 19.24 -12.11
C GLY A 54 -0.27 20.19 -10.92
N THR A 55 -1.28 21.07 -10.81
CA THR A 55 -1.41 22.04 -9.71
C THR A 55 -2.26 21.53 -8.54
N ARG A 56 -2.85 20.35 -8.64
CA ARG A 56 -3.68 19.78 -7.58
C ARG A 56 -2.84 19.41 -6.38
N LEU A 57 -3.26 19.84 -5.19
CA LEU A 57 -2.56 19.55 -3.95
C LEU A 57 -2.61 18.04 -3.66
N MET A 58 -1.43 17.42 -3.52
CA MET A 58 -1.27 16.06 -3.04
C MET A 58 -0.67 16.09 -1.65
N HIS A 59 -1.39 15.56 -0.67
CA HIS A 59 -0.89 15.40 0.68
C HIS A 59 0.02 14.18 0.78
N GLU A 60 1.02 14.26 1.64
CA GLU A 60 1.95 13.16 1.86
C GLU A 60 1.57 12.39 3.12
N LEU A 61 1.57 11.07 3.00
CA LEU A 61 1.44 10.16 4.13
C LEU A 61 2.72 10.15 4.97
N ALA A 62 2.60 9.80 6.25
CA ALA A 62 3.77 9.60 7.10
C ALA A 62 4.69 8.51 6.51
N ASP A 63 6.00 8.72 6.59
CA ASP A 63 6.99 7.78 6.07
C ASP A 63 7.06 6.51 6.94
N LEU A 64 7.18 5.35 6.29
CA LEU A 64 7.36 4.04 6.93
C LEU A 64 8.81 3.56 6.94
N LYS A 65 9.77 4.36 6.46
CA LYS A 65 11.19 4.01 6.31
C LYS A 65 11.82 3.37 7.55
N THR A 66 11.41 3.76 8.77
CA THR A 66 11.95 3.22 10.02
C THR A 66 11.45 1.80 10.34
N GLY A 67 10.36 1.35 9.73
CA GLY A 67 9.79 0.00 9.88
C GLY A 67 9.74 -0.82 8.59
N TRP A 68 10.31 -0.30 7.50
CA TRP A 68 10.22 -0.90 6.18
C TRP A 68 11.15 -2.10 6.02
N SER A 69 10.65 -3.16 5.38
CA SER A 69 11.43 -4.30 4.94
C SER A 69 11.05 -4.64 3.49
N PRO A 70 11.97 -4.46 2.51
CA PRO A 70 11.68 -4.74 1.10
C PRO A 70 11.41 -6.24 0.88
N VAL A 71 10.64 -6.57 -0.16
CA VAL A 71 10.50 -7.96 -0.63
C VAL A 71 11.79 -8.38 -1.33
N SER A 72 12.46 -9.40 -0.79
CA SER A 72 13.76 -9.88 -1.29
C SER A 72 13.86 -11.40 -1.15
N PRO A 73 13.78 -12.17 -2.25
CA PRO A 73 13.96 -13.63 -2.21
C PRO A 73 15.41 -14.05 -1.95
N GLU A 74 16.34 -13.09 -1.88
CA GLU A 74 17.75 -13.34 -1.57
C GLU A 74 18.04 -13.02 -0.11
N ALA A 75 18.51 -14.03 0.64
CA ALA A 75 18.96 -13.87 2.01
C ALA A 75 20.33 -13.17 2.05
N GLN A 76 20.39 -11.98 2.63
CA GLN A 76 21.64 -11.22 2.81
C GLN A 76 22.43 -11.63 4.08
N SER A 77 21.90 -12.57 4.85
CA SER A 77 22.44 -13.03 6.13
C SER A 77 22.29 -14.54 6.26
N ARG A 78 23.11 -15.15 7.14
CA ARG A 78 22.95 -16.55 7.58
C ARG A 78 22.02 -16.70 8.79
N ASP A 79 21.50 -15.59 9.30
CA ASP A 79 20.48 -15.60 10.36
C ASP A 79 19.25 -16.39 9.88
N GLU A 80 18.81 -17.36 10.68
CA GLU A 80 17.74 -18.29 10.30
C GLU A 80 16.42 -17.57 10.03
N GLY A 81 16.10 -16.50 10.79
CA GLY A 81 14.90 -15.70 10.57
C GLY A 81 14.96 -14.93 9.26
N ILE A 82 16.12 -14.37 8.91
CA ILE A 82 16.33 -13.68 7.63
C ILE A 82 16.27 -14.66 6.45
N VAL A 83 16.80 -15.87 6.61
CA VAL A 83 16.71 -16.93 5.59
C VAL A 83 15.26 -17.36 5.39
N ALA A 84 14.52 -17.58 6.47
CA ALA A 84 13.09 -17.92 6.41
C ALA A 84 12.25 -16.81 5.74
N LEU A 85 12.53 -15.55 6.06
CA LEU A 85 11.87 -14.42 5.39
C LEU A 85 12.15 -14.39 3.89
N ALA A 86 13.39 -14.65 3.46
CA ALA A 86 13.72 -14.68 2.04
C ALA A 86 13.00 -15.82 1.30
N GLN A 87 12.89 -16.99 1.92
CA GLN A 87 12.11 -18.13 1.40
C GLN A 87 10.63 -17.78 1.30
N TYR A 88 10.07 -17.14 2.33
CA TYR A 88 8.69 -16.65 2.31
C TYR A 88 8.48 -15.60 1.21
N ASP A 89 9.44 -14.69 1.01
CA ASP A 89 9.38 -13.69 -0.07
C ASP A 89 9.38 -14.34 -1.46
N GLU A 90 10.14 -15.42 -1.66
CA GLU A 90 10.11 -16.21 -2.89
C GLU A 90 8.73 -16.84 -3.13
N GLU A 91 8.15 -17.50 -2.12
CA GLU A 91 6.81 -18.08 -2.21
C GLU A 91 5.72 -17.03 -2.42
N LEU A 92 5.83 -15.90 -1.71
CA LEU A 92 4.95 -14.76 -1.87
C LEU A 92 4.97 -14.28 -3.32
N LEU A 93 6.15 -14.04 -3.89
CA LEU A 93 6.28 -13.60 -5.29
C LEU A 93 5.61 -14.59 -6.26
N GLY A 94 5.81 -15.90 -6.06
CA GLY A 94 5.12 -16.92 -6.85
C GLY A 94 3.59 -16.86 -6.74
N ASN A 95 3.06 -16.63 -5.54
CA ASN A 95 1.62 -16.42 -5.32
C ASN A 95 1.10 -15.15 -6.00
N LEU A 96 1.84 -14.04 -5.90
CA LEU A 96 1.47 -12.78 -6.56
C LEU A 96 1.44 -12.94 -8.08
N GLU A 97 2.41 -13.64 -8.68
CA GLU A 97 2.43 -13.98 -10.11
C GLU A 97 1.24 -14.83 -10.58
N HIS A 98 0.63 -15.59 -9.67
CA HIS A 98 -0.60 -16.32 -9.94
C HIS A 98 -1.83 -15.40 -9.85
N TYR A 99 -1.99 -14.68 -8.74
CA TYR A 99 -3.21 -13.91 -8.46
C TYR A 99 -3.28 -12.59 -9.24
N TRP A 100 -2.17 -11.89 -9.44
CA TRP A 100 -2.12 -10.57 -10.07
C TRP A 100 -2.07 -10.59 -11.60
N ARG A 101 -2.38 -11.73 -12.22
CA ARG A 101 -2.70 -11.79 -13.66
C ARG A 101 -3.94 -10.98 -14.00
N ILE A 102 -4.77 -10.72 -12.99
CA ILE A 102 -6.01 -9.94 -13.05
C ILE A 102 -5.77 -8.69 -12.18
N PRO A 103 -5.67 -7.47 -12.77
CA PRO A 103 -5.34 -6.24 -12.04
C PRO A 103 -6.23 -5.97 -10.82
N GLU A 104 -7.50 -6.35 -10.90
CA GLU A 104 -8.50 -6.21 -9.84
C GLU A 104 -8.11 -6.99 -8.57
N LYS A 105 -7.26 -8.02 -8.68
CA LYS A 105 -6.78 -8.79 -7.52
C LYS A 105 -5.75 -8.05 -6.69
N ILE A 106 -5.08 -7.03 -7.23
CA ILE A 106 -4.06 -6.25 -6.49
C ILE A 106 -4.69 -5.53 -5.30
N ASN A 107 -5.86 -4.92 -5.51
CA ASN A 107 -6.63 -4.26 -4.45
C ASN A 107 -7.75 -5.19 -3.99
N SER A 108 -7.39 -6.33 -3.42
CA SER A 108 -8.39 -7.29 -2.93
C SER A 108 -7.94 -7.97 -1.63
N PRO A 109 -8.88 -8.56 -0.87
CA PRO A 109 -8.57 -9.23 0.40
C PRO A 109 -7.49 -10.32 0.30
N ILE A 110 -7.35 -10.98 -0.86
CA ILE A 110 -6.32 -12.01 -1.01
C ILE A 110 -4.91 -11.43 -0.98
N SER A 111 -4.71 -10.25 -1.59
CA SER A 111 -3.43 -9.54 -1.56
C SER A 111 -3.15 -9.02 -0.16
N ASP A 112 -4.19 -8.51 0.51
CA ASP A 112 -4.08 -8.05 1.89
C ASP A 112 -3.61 -9.17 2.82
N ASN A 113 -4.23 -10.35 2.74
CA ASN A 113 -3.84 -11.51 3.55
C ASN A 113 -2.38 -11.94 3.31
N LEU A 114 -1.93 -11.92 2.05
CA LEU A 114 -0.55 -12.31 1.71
C LEU A 114 0.47 -11.37 2.35
N PHE A 115 0.21 -10.05 2.35
CA PHE A 115 1.10 -9.06 2.96
C PHE A 115 0.95 -8.98 4.48
N GLU A 116 -0.22 -9.28 5.03
CA GLU A 116 -0.42 -9.45 6.48
C GLU A 116 0.44 -10.58 7.03
N LEU A 117 0.34 -11.77 6.44
CA LEU A 117 1.16 -12.93 6.82
C LEU A 117 2.65 -12.65 6.61
N ARG A 118 3.02 -11.98 5.52
CA ARG A 118 4.40 -11.53 5.31
C ARG A 118 4.87 -10.65 6.47
N ARG A 119 4.02 -9.75 6.95
CA ARG A 119 4.40 -8.83 8.04
C ARG A 119 4.73 -9.60 9.33
N GLU A 120 3.99 -10.66 9.64
CA GLU A 120 4.29 -11.52 10.80
C GLU A 120 5.71 -12.09 10.71
N VAL A 121 6.08 -12.62 9.54
CA VAL A 121 7.44 -13.15 9.30
C VAL A 121 8.51 -12.05 9.41
N VAL A 122 8.22 -10.84 8.93
CA VAL A 122 9.15 -9.69 9.09
C VAL A 122 9.30 -9.30 10.56
N ASP A 123 8.22 -9.32 11.34
CA ASP A 123 8.25 -8.97 12.76
C ASP A 123 9.05 -9.98 13.58
N GLU A 124 8.96 -11.27 13.24
CA GLU A 124 9.79 -12.33 13.83
C GLU A 124 11.26 -12.20 13.43
N ALA A 125 11.56 -12.00 12.15
CA ALA A 125 12.93 -11.91 11.64
C ALA A 125 13.63 -10.60 12.00
N MET A 126 12.88 -9.49 12.11
CA MET A 126 13.41 -8.14 12.29
C MET A 126 12.60 -7.32 13.29
N PRO A 127 12.53 -7.74 14.57
CA PRO A 127 11.67 -7.10 15.59
C PRO A 127 11.99 -5.61 15.83
N ARG A 128 13.22 -5.18 15.51
CA ARG A 128 13.63 -3.77 15.55
C ARG A 128 12.79 -2.84 14.67
N LEU A 129 12.15 -3.36 13.62
CA LEU A 129 11.35 -2.60 12.67
C LEU A 129 9.92 -2.35 13.16
N LEU A 130 9.41 -3.20 14.07
CA LEU A 130 8.01 -3.20 14.50
C LEU A 130 7.54 -1.82 15.00
N LYS A 131 8.34 -1.18 15.86
CA LYS A 131 8.00 0.13 16.43
C LYS A 131 7.86 1.21 15.35
N GLY A 132 8.79 1.25 14.40
CA GLY A 132 8.75 2.21 13.30
C GLY A 132 7.54 1.99 12.40
N TRP A 133 7.21 0.73 12.15
CA TRP A 133 6.07 0.32 11.34
C TRP A 133 4.74 0.76 11.97
N GLN A 134 4.52 0.40 13.24
CA GLN A 134 3.31 0.77 13.98
C GLN A 134 3.13 2.28 14.10
N GLN A 135 4.18 3.00 14.48
CA GLN A 135 4.11 4.47 14.62
C GLN A 135 3.76 5.15 13.30
N GLY A 136 4.34 4.71 12.19
CA GLY A 136 4.04 5.24 10.87
C GLY A 136 2.61 4.94 10.43
N LEU A 137 2.14 3.71 10.63
CA LEU A 137 0.77 3.30 10.32
C LEU A 137 -0.29 4.04 11.14
N GLU A 138 -0.07 4.20 12.45
CA GLU A 138 -0.95 4.96 13.33
C GLU A 138 -1.00 6.44 12.92
N ALA A 139 0.14 7.03 12.54
CA ALA A 139 0.20 8.40 12.06
C ALA A 139 -0.60 8.59 10.76
N ARG A 140 -0.49 7.63 9.82
CA ARG A 140 -1.28 7.61 8.58
C ARG A 140 -2.78 7.50 8.88
N LEU A 141 -3.18 6.54 9.70
CA LEU A 141 -4.58 6.36 10.09
C LEU A 141 -5.15 7.64 10.72
N LYS A 142 -4.43 8.24 11.67
CA LYS A 142 -4.83 9.50 12.31
C LYS A 142 -5.06 10.62 11.30
N ALA A 143 -4.18 10.78 10.31
CA ALA A 143 -4.31 11.79 9.28
C ALA A 143 -5.57 11.57 8.42
N LEU A 144 -5.79 10.33 7.96
CA LEU A 144 -6.95 9.96 7.14
C LEU A 144 -8.27 10.14 7.90
N LEU A 145 -8.33 9.70 9.16
CA LEU A 145 -9.51 9.85 10.01
C LEU A 145 -9.81 11.32 10.33
N THR A 146 -8.78 12.16 10.50
CA THR A 146 -8.96 13.60 10.75
C THR A 146 -9.67 14.28 9.59
N VAL A 147 -9.28 13.95 8.35
CA VAL A 147 -9.93 14.49 7.15
C VAL A 147 -11.33 13.92 6.98
N ALA A 148 -11.51 12.61 7.18
CA ALA A 148 -12.83 11.98 7.09
C ALA A 148 -13.84 12.60 8.07
N ARG A 149 -13.42 12.88 9.31
CA ARG A 149 -14.27 13.57 10.30
C ARG A 149 -14.66 14.99 9.88
N GLY A 150 -13.90 15.62 8.99
CA GLY A 150 -14.25 16.87 8.33
C GLY A 150 -15.27 16.72 7.19
N GLY A 151 -15.67 15.49 6.83
CA GLY A 151 -16.66 15.18 5.80
C GLY A 151 -16.11 15.15 4.38
N GLU A 152 -14.78 15.15 4.19
CA GLU A 152 -14.14 15.20 2.88
C GLU A 152 -13.82 13.78 2.35
N ASP A 153 -14.17 13.54 1.08
CA ASP A 153 -13.81 12.31 0.35
C ASP A 153 -12.31 12.27 0.07
N GLN A 154 -11.73 11.07 0.03
CA GLN A 154 -10.29 10.86 -0.04
C GLN A 154 -9.93 9.75 -1.02
N LEU A 155 -8.89 9.99 -1.82
CA LEU A 155 -8.21 8.98 -2.61
C LEU A 155 -6.77 8.87 -2.09
N VAL A 156 -6.42 7.65 -1.67
CA VAL A 156 -5.20 7.40 -0.92
C VAL A 156 -4.38 6.34 -1.65
N PHE A 157 -3.23 6.75 -2.17
CA PHE A 157 -2.26 5.87 -2.79
C PHE A 157 -1.23 5.41 -1.74
N VAL A 158 -1.25 4.13 -1.41
CA VAL A 158 -0.44 3.52 -0.34
C VAL A 158 0.38 2.36 -0.87
N GLU A 159 1.54 2.09 -0.29
CA GLU A 159 2.35 0.91 -0.61
C GLU A 159 1.54 -0.37 -0.35
N ILE A 160 1.60 -1.33 -1.28
CA ILE A 160 0.84 -2.58 -1.18
C ILE A 160 1.13 -3.34 0.14
N GLU A 161 2.37 -3.30 0.61
CA GLU A 161 2.84 -3.97 1.82
C GLU A 161 2.20 -3.44 3.10
N CYS A 162 1.58 -2.25 3.07
CA CYS A 162 0.91 -1.65 4.24
C CYS A 162 -0.61 -1.52 4.07
N ALA A 163 -1.12 -1.78 2.86
CA ALA A 163 -2.51 -1.52 2.49
C ALA A 163 -3.50 -2.34 3.34
N TYR A 164 -3.17 -3.61 3.60
CA TYR A 164 -3.98 -4.53 4.41
C TYR A 164 -4.34 -3.93 5.77
N TRP A 165 -3.36 -3.34 6.46
CA TRP A 165 -3.54 -2.81 7.81
C TRP A 165 -4.44 -1.58 7.79
N LEU A 166 -4.24 -0.67 6.83
CA LEU A 166 -5.07 0.53 6.70
C LEU A 166 -6.51 0.16 6.32
N ARG A 167 -6.70 -0.78 5.39
CA ARG A 167 -8.03 -1.28 5.00
C ARG A 167 -8.75 -1.91 6.17
N SER A 168 -8.09 -2.78 6.93
CA SER A 168 -8.65 -3.39 8.14
C SER A 168 -9.13 -2.32 9.13
N ARG A 169 -8.26 -1.36 9.48
CA ARG A 169 -8.60 -0.30 10.46
C ARG A 169 -9.69 0.65 9.98
N LEU A 170 -9.72 0.99 8.70
CA LEU A 170 -10.72 1.90 8.14
C LEU A 170 -12.06 1.22 7.90
N CYS A 171 -12.08 -0.09 7.64
CA CYS A 171 -13.31 -0.87 7.53
C CYS A 171 -14.09 -0.89 8.85
N ASP A 172 -13.38 -0.84 9.98
CA ASP A 172 -13.98 -0.87 11.32
C ASP A 172 -14.43 0.53 11.82
N GLU A 173 -14.04 1.63 11.15
CA GLU A 173 -14.38 2.98 11.60
C GLU A 173 -15.82 3.35 11.22
N ALA A 174 -16.64 3.62 12.23
CA ALA A 174 -18.01 4.08 12.03
C ALA A 174 -18.06 5.45 11.33
N GLY A 175 -18.97 5.58 10.36
CA GLY A 175 -19.21 6.83 9.65
C GLY A 175 -18.22 7.13 8.53
N ILE A 176 -17.47 6.13 8.07
CA ILE A 176 -16.65 6.16 6.86
C ILE A 176 -17.10 5.05 5.91
N GLU A 177 -17.07 5.33 4.61
CA GLU A 177 -17.21 4.30 3.58
C GLU A 177 -15.83 3.97 3.02
N LEU A 178 -15.31 2.77 3.33
CA LEU A 178 -14.12 2.26 2.64
C LEU A 178 -14.53 1.68 1.28
N VAL A 179 -13.95 2.20 0.22
CA VAL A 179 -14.25 1.82 -1.17
C VAL A 179 -13.05 1.10 -1.78
N TRP A 180 -13.32 -0.09 -2.32
CA TRP A 180 -12.34 -0.82 -3.12
C TRP A 180 -12.23 -0.18 -4.52
N PRO A 181 -11.01 0.09 -5.01
CA PRO A 181 -10.86 0.76 -6.29
C PRO A 181 -11.17 -0.19 -7.45
N GLU A 182 -11.97 0.28 -8.40
CA GLU A 182 -12.27 -0.44 -9.64
C GLU A 182 -11.17 -0.18 -10.68
N ILE A 183 -10.08 -0.95 -10.60
CA ILE A 183 -8.97 -0.85 -11.56
C ILE A 183 -9.16 -1.93 -12.63
N ALA A 184 -9.95 -1.60 -13.66
CA ALA A 184 -10.10 -2.42 -14.85
C ALA A 184 -9.02 -2.06 -15.88
N GLY A 185 -8.35 -3.08 -16.42
CA GLY A 185 -7.36 -2.98 -17.49
C GLY A 185 -7.97 -2.89 -18.88
#